data_AF-A0A3B0ALX4-F1
#
_entry.id   AF-A0A3B0ALX4-F1
#
_cell.length_a   1.000
_cell.length_b   1.000
_cell.length_c   1.000
_cell.angle_alpha   90.00
_cell.angle_beta   90.00
_cell.angle_gamma   90.00
#
_symmetry.space_group_name_H-M   'P 1'
#
loop_
_entity.id
_entity.type
_entity.pdbx_description
1 polymer ?
#
loop_
_entity_poly.entity_id
_entity_poly.type
_entity_poly.pdbx_seq_one_letter_code
_entity_poly.pdbx_strand_id
1 'polypeptide(L)'
;MNRKRLNWIMIFLSVLLCPIHIFAAGSEDESPDIQAFLVQLFNERTQFLIDQKPEYIDKFYEMKDKLGRYAYEQELLRSKYINTWAEKRGIAFSAAESSIRIHRIKKEGNLAKVSLNQSLQLSYVYKNNKVNPQSFGIGTRHGLTLKKINGEWLVLREWYTDPLTENPKWIPEFKGFPNPTFLKSETDSVQNGDKINQRYNRQKAVEYANKYAGAAWGAGNDHRYNKKYLDYTYKGGDCTNFASQVIGDKSEGGGLRMRSGWHYSSEGSQSWVRTDSFKNFVLHSGYGKLVAKDYFSDVIKPTEKYPNGAIASLKPGDLIAYEMNGDVDHFSILVGFDDHGYPLVNSHTADRYRVPFDLGWDKNTKYLLIHIND
;
A
#
# COMPACT_ATOMS: atom_id res chain seq x y z
N MET A 1 90.56 29.95 0.78
CA MET A 1 89.79 28.81 1.32
C MET A 1 88.37 29.30 1.63
N ASN A 2 87.35 28.58 1.16
CA ASN A 2 85.89 28.80 1.28
C ASN A 2 85.23 29.99 0.55
N ARG A 3 84.81 29.72 -0.69
CA ARG A 3 83.72 30.43 -1.41
C ARG A 3 82.36 30.03 -0.83
N LYS A 4 81.55 30.99 -0.39
CA LYS A 4 80.12 30.79 -0.09
C LYS A 4 79.30 31.05 -1.36
N ARG A 5 78.44 30.10 -1.72
CA ARG A 5 77.49 30.15 -2.84
C ARG A 5 76.31 31.07 -2.50
N LEU A 6 75.94 31.93 -3.43
CA LEU A 6 74.78 32.83 -3.37
C LEU A 6 73.62 32.16 -4.15
N ASN A 7 72.57 31.73 -3.45
CA ASN A 7 71.37 31.16 -4.08
C ASN A 7 70.44 32.29 -4.53
N TRP A 8 70.13 32.34 -5.82
CA TRP A 8 69.05 33.14 -6.40
C TRP A 8 67.74 32.37 -6.29
N ILE A 9 66.72 32.96 -5.67
CA ILE A 9 65.34 32.46 -5.67
C ILE A 9 64.60 33.15 -6.82
N MET A 10 64.18 32.37 -7.81
CA MET A 10 63.37 32.81 -8.94
C MET A 10 61.89 32.49 -8.63
N ILE A 11 61.07 33.52 -8.43
CA ILE A 11 59.62 33.38 -8.19
C ILE A 11 58.92 33.31 -9.55
N PHE A 12 58.30 32.17 -9.86
CA PHE A 12 57.41 32.01 -11.01
C PHE A 12 56.01 32.54 -10.66
N LEU A 13 55.56 33.58 -11.36
CA LEU A 13 54.20 34.11 -11.27
C LEU A 13 53.33 33.39 -12.34
N SER A 14 52.54 32.40 -11.94
CA SER A 14 51.58 31.73 -12.82
C SER A 14 50.26 32.51 -12.85
N VAL A 15 50.01 33.20 -13.97
CA VAL A 15 48.70 33.82 -14.25
C VAL A 15 47.74 32.71 -14.68
N LEU A 16 46.84 32.32 -13.77
CA LEU A 16 45.71 31.44 -14.06
C LEU A 16 44.64 32.24 -14.82
N LEU A 17 44.56 32.02 -16.14
CA LEU A 17 43.43 32.43 -16.97
C LEU A 17 42.20 31.62 -16.54
N CYS A 18 41.29 32.22 -15.78
CA CYS A 18 39.95 31.67 -15.57
C CYS A 18 39.13 31.84 -16.87
N PRO A 19 38.53 30.77 -17.42
CA PRO A 19 37.53 30.92 -18.46
C PRO A 19 36.29 31.57 -17.85
N ILE A 20 35.85 32.69 -18.43
CA ILE A 20 34.56 33.29 -18.14
C ILE A 20 33.51 32.32 -18.65
N HIS A 21 32.87 31.59 -17.74
CA HIS A 21 31.65 30.86 -18.05
C HIS A 21 30.55 31.88 -18.33
N ILE A 22 30.21 32.04 -19.61
CA ILE A 22 28.97 32.67 -20.03
C ILE A 22 27.84 31.81 -19.44
N PHE A 23 27.16 32.32 -18.41
CA PHE A 23 25.89 31.77 -17.98
C PHE A 23 24.92 31.90 -19.16
N ALA A 24 24.62 30.78 -19.81
CA ALA A 24 23.44 30.68 -20.64
C ALA A 24 22.23 31.10 -19.78
N ALA A 25 21.38 31.97 -20.34
CA ALA A 25 20.14 32.42 -19.73
C ALA A 25 19.42 31.22 -19.10
N GLY A 26 19.13 31.33 -17.79
CA GLY A 26 18.58 30.24 -16.99
C GLY A 26 17.32 29.69 -17.63
N SER A 27 17.25 28.35 -17.76
CA SER A 27 15.98 27.68 -17.94
C SER A 27 15.08 28.10 -16.77
N GLU A 28 13.91 28.65 -17.07
CA GLU A 28 12.89 28.89 -16.06
C GLU A 28 12.68 27.60 -15.26
N ASP A 29 12.54 27.72 -13.94
CA ASP A 29 12.28 26.56 -13.11
C ASP A 29 10.85 26.07 -13.37
N GLU A 30 10.66 25.22 -14.38
CA GLU A 30 9.37 24.60 -14.71
C GLU A 30 8.87 23.57 -13.67
N SER A 31 9.50 23.49 -12.49
CA SER A 31 9.06 22.58 -11.43
C SER A 31 7.62 22.88 -10.95
N PRO A 32 7.17 24.15 -10.81
CA PRO A 32 5.77 24.46 -10.52
C PRO A 32 4.79 23.98 -11.60
N ASP A 33 5.15 24.06 -12.88
CA ASP A 33 4.30 23.59 -13.99
C ASP A 33 4.11 22.08 -13.93
N ILE A 34 5.19 21.33 -13.67
CA ILE A 34 5.14 19.88 -13.49
C ILE A 34 4.29 19.52 -12.26
N GLN A 35 4.42 20.26 -11.16
CA GLN A 35 3.61 20.04 -9.96
C GLN A 35 2.12 20.28 -10.25
N ALA A 36 1.77 21.37 -10.93
CA ALA A 36 0.40 21.66 -11.33
C ALA A 36 -0.17 20.58 -12.25
N PHE A 37 0.59 20.15 -13.26
CA PHE A 37 0.24 19.03 -14.13
C PHE A 37 -0.06 17.74 -13.33
N LEU A 38 0.83 17.38 -12.40
CA LEU A 38 0.66 16.17 -11.58
C LEU A 38 -0.58 16.25 -10.68
N VAL A 39 -0.82 17.41 -10.04
CA VAL A 39 -2.03 17.60 -9.21
C VAL A 39 -3.28 17.41 -10.07
N GLN A 40 -3.32 18.02 -11.26
CA GLN A 40 -4.47 17.89 -12.15
C GLN A 40 -4.65 16.44 -12.63
N LEU A 41 -3.58 15.78 -13.07
CA LEU A 41 -3.59 14.38 -13.50
C LEU A 41 -4.18 13.46 -12.43
N PHE A 42 -3.70 13.57 -11.19
CA PHE A 42 -4.13 12.68 -10.11
C PHE A 42 -5.56 12.98 -9.64
N ASN A 43 -6.00 14.25 -9.67
CA ASN A 43 -7.39 14.61 -9.40
C ASN A 43 -8.34 14.01 -10.44
N GLU A 44 -8.03 14.15 -11.72
CA GLU A 44 -8.86 13.64 -12.83
C GLU A 44 -8.89 12.10 -12.83
N ARG A 45 -7.76 11.44 -12.57
CA ARG A 45 -7.72 9.97 -12.35
C ARG A 45 -8.57 9.53 -11.17
N THR A 46 -8.61 10.33 -10.10
CA THR A 46 -9.43 10.01 -8.92
C THR A 46 -10.92 10.10 -9.26
N GLN A 47 -11.35 11.13 -9.98
CA GLN A 47 -12.74 11.25 -10.45
C GLN A 47 -13.10 10.17 -11.47
N PHE A 48 -12.16 9.76 -12.31
CA PHE A 48 -12.34 8.68 -13.29
C PHE A 48 -12.67 7.32 -12.66
N LEU A 49 -12.31 7.08 -11.39
CA LEU A 49 -12.73 5.88 -10.65
C LEU A 49 -14.25 5.88 -10.35
N ILE A 50 -14.90 7.05 -10.38
CA ILE A 50 -16.33 7.25 -10.11
C ILE A 50 -17.11 7.38 -11.42
N ASP A 51 -16.77 8.36 -12.25
CA ASP A 51 -17.56 8.70 -13.44
C ASP A 51 -17.30 7.77 -14.64
N GLN A 52 -16.16 7.08 -14.66
CA GLN A 52 -15.71 6.17 -15.71
C GLN A 52 -15.71 6.82 -17.11
N LYS A 53 -15.39 8.12 -17.21
CA LYS A 53 -15.32 8.89 -18.47
C LYS A 53 -13.88 9.03 -18.99
N PRO A 54 -13.46 8.22 -19.98
CA PRO A 54 -12.06 8.19 -20.43
C PRO A 54 -11.57 9.50 -21.06
N GLU A 55 -12.47 10.30 -21.63
CA GLU A 55 -12.19 11.59 -22.26
C GLU A 55 -11.66 12.67 -21.30
N TYR A 56 -11.78 12.45 -19.98
CA TYR A 56 -11.22 13.38 -18.99
C TYR A 56 -9.76 13.08 -18.67
N ILE A 57 -9.29 11.86 -18.92
CA ILE A 57 -7.93 11.44 -18.59
C ILE A 57 -7.04 11.23 -19.81
N ASP A 58 -7.57 10.93 -20.99
CA ASP A 58 -6.77 10.66 -22.20
C ASP A 58 -5.81 11.81 -22.58
N LYS A 59 -6.25 13.06 -22.38
CA LYS A 59 -5.48 14.30 -22.62
C LYS A 59 -4.15 14.38 -21.88
N PHE A 60 -3.96 13.62 -20.80
CA PHE A 60 -2.73 13.64 -20.03
C PHE A 60 -1.64 12.71 -20.56
N TYR A 61 -1.92 11.87 -21.56
CA TYR A 61 -1.02 10.81 -22.01
C TYR A 61 -0.47 11.07 -23.39
N GLU A 62 0.76 10.65 -23.62
CA GLU A 62 1.36 10.71 -24.95
C GLU A 62 0.89 9.52 -25.80
N MET A 63 -0.24 9.71 -26.47
CA MET A 63 -0.99 8.66 -27.18
C MET A 63 -0.34 8.16 -28.48
N LYS A 64 0.63 8.88 -29.06
CA LYS A 64 1.34 8.38 -30.25
C LYS A 64 2.49 7.43 -29.87
N ASP A 65 2.99 7.52 -28.64
CA ASP A 65 3.98 6.60 -28.09
C ASP A 65 3.31 5.31 -27.54
N LYS A 66 4.01 4.18 -27.63
CA LYS A 66 3.51 2.90 -27.09
C LYS A 66 3.50 2.90 -25.56
N LEU A 67 4.49 3.52 -24.93
CA LEU A 67 4.61 3.58 -23.47
C LEU A 67 3.52 4.48 -22.87
N GLY A 68 3.20 5.60 -23.55
CA GLY A 68 2.15 6.51 -23.12
C GLY A 68 0.77 5.86 -23.22
N ARG A 69 0.49 5.19 -24.34
CA ARG A 69 -0.73 4.36 -24.49
C ARG A 69 -0.85 3.27 -23.45
N TYR A 70 0.23 2.54 -23.17
CA TYR A 70 0.21 1.50 -22.14
C TYR A 70 -0.12 2.08 -20.76
N ALA A 71 0.47 3.22 -20.37
CA ALA A 71 0.15 3.89 -19.11
C ALA A 71 -1.32 4.34 -19.02
N TYR A 72 -1.89 4.80 -20.14
CA TYR A 72 -3.32 5.12 -20.23
C TYR A 72 -4.20 3.87 -20.09
N GLU A 73 -3.88 2.80 -20.80
CA GLU A 73 -4.59 1.52 -20.75
C GLU A 73 -4.60 0.91 -19.33
N GLN A 74 -3.53 1.09 -18.55
CA GLN A 74 -3.50 0.66 -17.15
C GLN A 74 -4.53 1.41 -16.28
N GLU A 75 -4.72 2.73 -16.47
CA GLU A 75 -5.77 3.44 -15.72
C GLU A 75 -7.18 3.01 -16.15
N LEU A 76 -7.41 2.76 -17.44
CA LEU A 76 -8.68 2.20 -17.91
C LEU A 76 -8.95 0.84 -17.26
N LEU A 77 -7.93 -0.02 -17.21
CA LEU A 77 -8.02 -1.33 -16.59
C LEU A 77 -8.28 -1.23 -15.08
N ARG A 78 -7.60 -0.31 -14.39
CA ARG A 78 -7.79 -0.04 -12.96
C ARG A 78 -9.22 0.39 -12.63
N SER A 79 -9.76 1.37 -13.37
CA SER A 79 -11.14 1.83 -13.18
C SER A 79 -12.14 0.71 -13.48
N LYS A 80 -11.90 -0.08 -14.55
CA LYS A 80 -12.73 -1.23 -14.89
C LYS A 80 -12.68 -2.32 -13.82
N TYR A 81 -11.50 -2.67 -13.32
CA TYR A 81 -11.31 -3.70 -12.30
C TYR A 81 -12.07 -3.33 -11.04
N ILE A 82 -11.84 -2.11 -10.52
CA ILE A 82 -12.41 -1.73 -9.23
C ILE A 82 -13.94 -1.63 -9.28
N ASN A 83 -14.50 -1.13 -10.38
CA ASN A 83 -15.95 -1.06 -10.56
C ASN A 83 -16.57 -2.44 -10.81
N THR A 84 -15.87 -3.34 -11.51
CA THR A 84 -16.30 -4.75 -11.65
C THR A 84 -16.28 -5.46 -10.28
N TRP A 85 -15.26 -5.21 -9.47
CA TRP A 85 -15.17 -5.76 -8.12
C TRP A 85 -16.32 -5.24 -7.26
N ALA A 86 -16.56 -3.92 -7.26
CA ALA A 86 -17.67 -3.30 -6.54
C ALA A 86 -19.04 -3.89 -6.93
N GLU A 87 -19.28 -4.04 -8.24
CA GLU A 87 -20.49 -4.68 -8.77
C GLU A 87 -20.69 -6.08 -8.19
N LYS A 88 -19.65 -6.92 -8.25
CA LYS A 88 -19.70 -8.29 -7.74
C LYS A 88 -19.91 -8.33 -6.22
N ARG A 89 -19.53 -7.29 -5.48
CA ARG A 89 -19.77 -7.18 -4.03
C ARG A 89 -21.10 -6.54 -3.67
N GLY A 90 -21.92 -6.16 -4.66
CA GLY A 90 -23.19 -5.49 -4.42
C GLY A 90 -23.04 -4.08 -3.84
N ILE A 91 -21.89 -3.44 -4.07
CA ILE A 91 -21.59 -2.07 -3.63
C ILE A 91 -21.41 -1.16 -4.85
N ALA A 92 -21.42 0.15 -4.61
CA ALA A 92 -21.08 1.17 -5.59
C ALA A 92 -20.23 2.24 -4.92
N PHE A 93 -19.20 2.72 -5.63
CA PHE A 93 -18.43 3.86 -5.14
C PHE A 93 -19.27 5.14 -5.21
N SER A 94 -19.28 5.89 -4.12
CA SER A 94 -20.05 7.13 -3.97
C SER A 94 -19.17 8.38 -4.03
N ALA A 95 -17.89 8.26 -3.66
CA ALA A 95 -16.93 9.35 -3.71
C ALA A 95 -15.50 8.82 -3.77
N ALA A 96 -14.61 9.63 -4.33
CA ALA A 96 -13.17 9.40 -4.34
C ALA A 96 -12.44 10.72 -4.11
N GLU A 97 -11.42 10.69 -3.26
CA GLU A 97 -10.55 11.84 -2.98
C GLU A 97 -9.11 11.36 -2.96
N SER A 98 -8.17 12.19 -3.42
CA SER A 98 -6.76 11.84 -3.27
C SER A 98 -5.87 13.05 -3.07
N SER A 99 -4.67 12.79 -2.57
CA SER A 99 -3.58 13.76 -2.49
C SER A 99 -2.27 13.12 -2.92
N ILE A 100 -1.33 13.94 -3.40
CA ILE A 100 0.00 13.48 -3.79
C ILE A 100 1.09 14.12 -2.92
N ARG A 101 2.13 13.35 -2.63
CA ARG A 101 3.38 13.82 -2.03
C ARG A 101 4.51 13.59 -3.01
N ILE A 102 4.98 14.66 -3.63
CA ILE A 102 6.09 14.59 -4.59
C ILE A 102 7.41 14.53 -3.82
N HIS A 103 8.21 13.48 -4.06
CA HIS A 103 9.50 13.30 -3.40
C HIS A 103 10.65 13.84 -4.25
N ARG A 104 10.55 13.70 -5.58
CA ARG A 104 11.61 14.08 -6.50
C ARG A 104 11.05 14.42 -7.87
N ILE A 105 11.60 15.47 -8.47
CA ILE A 105 11.48 15.81 -9.88
C ILE A 105 12.92 15.93 -10.42
N LYS A 106 13.25 15.21 -11.49
CA LYS A 106 14.53 15.32 -12.20
C LYS A 106 14.28 15.63 -13.67
N LYS A 107 14.61 16.85 -14.11
CA LYS A 107 14.48 17.30 -15.50
C LYS A 107 15.71 16.90 -16.32
N GLU A 108 15.49 16.41 -17.53
CA GLU A 108 16.49 16.02 -18.52
C GLU A 108 15.99 16.43 -19.93
N GLY A 109 16.28 17.66 -20.35
CA GLY A 109 15.78 18.21 -21.63
C GLY A 109 14.25 18.33 -21.63
N ASN A 110 13.59 17.69 -22.60
CA ASN A 110 12.12 17.63 -22.69
C ASN A 110 11.50 16.50 -21.85
N LEU A 111 12.28 15.85 -20.98
CA LEU A 111 11.79 14.80 -20.09
C LEU A 111 11.84 15.24 -18.63
N ALA A 112 10.92 14.73 -17.82
CA ALA A 112 10.98 14.82 -16.36
C ALA A 112 10.72 13.45 -15.74
N LYS A 113 11.64 13.00 -14.88
CA LYS A 113 11.46 11.79 -14.05
C LYS A 113 10.93 12.21 -12.70
N VAL A 114 9.82 11.64 -12.30
CA VAL A 114 9.11 12.00 -11.06
C VAL A 114 8.96 10.76 -10.19
N SER A 115 9.17 10.93 -8.88
CA SER A 115 8.77 9.95 -7.87
C SER A 115 7.85 10.62 -6.86
N LEU A 116 6.69 10.02 -6.61
CA LEU A 116 5.69 10.55 -5.67
C LEU A 116 4.91 9.40 -5.01
N ASN A 117 4.19 9.71 -3.94
CA ASN A 117 3.14 8.84 -3.41
C ASN A 117 1.78 9.45 -3.68
N GLN A 118 0.78 8.63 -4.00
CA GLN A 118 -0.63 8.98 -3.94
C GLN A 118 -1.24 8.40 -2.67
N SER A 119 -2.06 9.20 -1.99
CA SER A 119 -2.94 8.79 -0.90
C SER A 119 -4.38 8.90 -1.41
N LEU A 120 -5.04 7.78 -1.65
CA LEU A 120 -6.38 7.68 -2.22
C LEU A 120 -7.38 7.22 -1.15
N GLN A 121 -8.50 7.93 -1.04
CA GLN A 121 -9.71 7.51 -0.35
C GLN A 121 -10.74 7.05 -1.39
N LEU A 122 -11.40 5.92 -1.11
CA LEU A 122 -12.59 5.49 -1.83
C LEU A 122 -13.72 5.27 -0.84
N SER A 123 -14.87 5.87 -1.13
CA SER A 123 -16.09 5.70 -0.37
C SER A 123 -17.09 4.86 -1.16
N TYR A 124 -17.76 3.93 -0.49
CA TYR A 124 -18.73 3.03 -1.11
C TYR A 124 -20.00 2.90 -0.28
N VAL A 125 -21.09 2.57 -0.95
CA VAL A 125 -22.39 2.24 -0.35
C VAL A 125 -22.86 0.89 -0.84
N TYR A 126 -23.65 0.21 -0.02
CA TYR A 126 -24.34 -1.00 -0.45
C TYR A 126 -25.53 -0.63 -1.34
N LYS A 127 -25.74 -1.36 -2.44
CA LYS A 127 -26.80 -1.05 -3.40
C LYS A 127 -28.20 -1.16 -2.80
N ASN A 128 -28.37 -2.01 -1.79
CA ASN A 128 -29.61 -2.18 -1.03
C ASN A 128 -29.74 -1.21 0.17
N ASN A 129 -28.68 -0.49 0.54
CA ASN A 129 -28.67 0.47 1.65
C ASN A 129 -27.65 1.59 1.41
N LYS A 130 -28.14 2.73 0.90
CA LYS A 130 -27.31 3.87 0.49
C LYS A 130 -27.05 4.91 1.58
N VAL A 131 -27.51 4.68 2.80
CA VAL A 131 -27.57 5.74 3.84
C VAL A 131 -26.22 5.91 4.58
N ASN A 132 -25.42 4.85 4.68
CA ASN A 132 -24.18 4.86 5.47
C ASN A 132 -22.96 4.51 4.58
N PRO A 133 -22.30 5.50 3.95
CA PRO A 133 -21.09 5.26 3.18
C PRO A 133 -19.96 4.77 4.09
N GLN A 134 -19.25 3.75 3.62
CA GLN A 134 -18.02 3.26 4.20
C GLN A 134 -16.84 3.81 3.41
N SER A 135 -15.66 3.93 4.01
CA SER A 135 -14.45 4.38 3.30
C SER A 135 -13.24 3.51 3.62
N PHE A 136 -12.37 3.37 2.62
CA PHE A 136 -11.05 2.76 2.79
C PHE A 136 -9.98 3.59 2.07
N GLY A 137 -8.72 3.35 2.44
CA GLY A 137 -7.57 4.04 1.88
C GLY A 137 -6.63 3.12 1.12
N ILE A 138 -6.12 3.59 -0.01
CA ILE A 138 -5.03 2.97 -0.77
C ILE A 138 -3.89 3.98 -0.90
N GLY A 139 -2.67 3.56 -0.59
CA GLY A 139 -1.46 4.34 -0.81
C GLY A 139 -0.56 3.66 -1.83
N THR A 140 -0.17 4.40 -2.85
CA THR A 140 0.62 3.88 -3.97
C THR A 140 1.85 4.73 -4.19
N ARG A 141 2.97 4.08 -4.51
CA ARG A 141 4.21 4.75 -4.90
C ARG A 141 4.31 4.76 -6.42
N HIS A 142 4.55 5.92 -7.00
CA HIS A 142 4.60 6.11 -8.44
C HIS A 142 5.99 6.53 -8.89
N GLY A 143 6.44 5.96 -10.00
CA GLY A 143 7.55 6.47 -10.79
C GLY A 143 7.09 6.83 -12.21
N LEU A 144 7.07 8.12 -12.53
CA LEU A 144 6.61 8.64 -13.81
C LEU A 144 7.78 9.16 -14.65
N THR A 145 7.66 9.00 -15.96
CA THR A 145 8.41 9.77 -16.95
C THR A 145 7.43 10.64 -17.71
N LEU A 146 7.58 11.95 -17.61
CA LEU A 146 6.81 12.93 -18.36
C LEU A 146 7.63 13.40 -19.57
N LYS A 147 6.94 13.78 -20.65
CA LYS A 147 7.54 14.33 -21.87
C LYS A 147 6.83 15.62 -22.24
N LYS A 148 7.60 16.68 -22.51
CA LYS A 148 7.10 17.96 -22.98
C LYS A 148 6.94 17.93 -24.50
N ILE A 149 5.74 18.17 -25.00
CA ILE A 149 5.39 18.20 -26.42
C ILE A 149 4.55 19.46 -26.66
N ASN A 150 4.97 20.30 -27.61
CA ASN A 150 4.28 21.56 -27.94
C ASN A 150 4.01 22.48 -26.74
N GLY A 151 4.89 22.45 -25.74
CA GLY A 151 4.76 23.25 -24.52
C GLY A 151 4.02 22.56 -23.36
N GLU A 152 3.35 21.44 -23.61
CA GLU A 152 2.55 20.72 -22.61
C GLU A 152 3.27 19.47 -22.11
N TRP A 153 3.13 19.17 -20.81
CA TRP A 153 3.63 17.92 -20.23
C TRP A 153 2.61 16.80 -20.45
N LEU A 154 3.09 15.61 -20.82
CA LEU A 154 2.28 14.40 -20.98
C LEU A 154 2.97 13.22 -20.28
N VAL A 155 2.18 12.28 -19.77
CA VAL A 155 2.67 11.00 -19.24
C VAL A 155 3.17 10.16 -20.41
N LEU A 156 4.49 9.91 -20.42
CA LEU A 156 5.13 8.99 -21.37
C LEU A 156 5.19 7.56 -20.81
N ARG A 157 5.44 7.41 -19.51
CA ARG A 157 5.55 6.10 -18.86
C ARG A 157 5.29 6.22 -17.38
N GLU A 158 4.73 5.17 -16.79
CA GLU A 158 4.52 5.09 -15.36
C GLU A 158 4.63 3.64 -14.86
N TRP A 159 5.03 3.49 -13.61
CA TRP A 159 4.86 2.28 -12.81
C TRP A 159 4.38 2.68 -11.42
N TYR A 160 3.54 1.85 -10.79
CA TYR A 160 3.13 2.07 -9.41
C TYR A 160 2.74 0.78 -8.70
N THR A 161 2.74 0.82 -7.37
CA THR A 161 2.60 -0.35 -6.48
C THR A 161 1.16 -0.82 -6.26
N ASP A 162 0.23 -0.59 -7.19
CA ASP A 162 -1.19 -0.93 -7.02
C ASP A 162 -1.53 -2.28 -7.68
N PRO A 163 -2.16 -3.23 -6.96
CA PRO A 163 -2.58 -4.51 -7.53
C PRO A 163 -3.94 -4.44 -8.25
N LEU A 164 -4.52 -3.26 -8.44
CA LEU A 164 -5.85 -3.12 -9.05
C LEU A 164 -5.88 -3.16 -10.59
N THR A 165 -4.79 -3.54 -11.25
CA THR A 165 -4.71 -3.68 -12.72
C THR A 165 -4.83 -5.15 -13.19
N GLU A 166 -5.38 -6.02 -12.36
CA GLU A 166 -5.59 -7.44 -12.69
C GLU A 166 -6.75 -7.67 -13.67
N ASN A 167 -6.85 -8.89 -14.23
CA ASN A 167 -7.95 -9.24 -15.13
C ASN A 167 -9.30 -9.30 -14.38
N PRO A 168 -10.29 -8.44 -14.69
CA PRO A 168 -11.57 -8.41 -13.95
C PRO A 168 -12.38 -9.71 -14.06
N LYS A 169 -12.10 -10.55 -15.07
CA LYS A 169 -12.73 -11.87 -15.23
C LYS A 169 -12.36 -12.85 -14.12
N TRP A 170 -11.25 -12.59 -13.42
CA TRP A 170 -10.73 -13.48 -12.38
C TRP A 170 -11.20 -13.07 -10.99
N ILE A 171 -11.90 -11.94 -10.86
CA ILE A 171 -12.53 -11.54 -9.60
C ILE A 171 -13.55 -12.63 -9.20
N PRO A 172 -13.44 -13.23 -7.99
CA PRO A 172 -14.38 -14.23 -7.51
C PRO A 172 -15.82 -13.72 -7.51
N GLU A 173 -16.77 -14.60 -7.81
CA GLU A 173 -18.19 -14.31 -7.57
C GLU A 173 -18.47 -14.26 -6.07
N PHE A 174 -19.38 -13.38 -5.68
CA PHE A 174 -19.77 -13.22 -4.29
C PHE A 174 -21.28 -13.38 -4.15
N LYS A 175 -21.70 -14.25 -3.22
CA LYS A 175 -23.10 -14.57 -2.95
C LYS A 175 -23.57 -13.96 -1.63
N GLY A 176 -23.09 -12.74 -1.32
CA GLY A 176 -23.36 -12.08 -0.06
C GLY A 176 -22.61 -12.73 1.11
N PHE A 177 -22.34 -11.94 2.15
CA PHE A 177 -22.12 -12.50 3.47
C PHE A 177 -23.52 -12.78 4.05
N PRO A 178 -23.79 -13.97 4.59
CA PRO A 178 -24.90 -14.13 5.49
C PRO A 178 -24.67 -13.16 6.63
N ASN A 179 -25.64 -12.28 6.85
CA ASN A 179 -25.66 -11.22 7.84
C ASN A 179 -24.92 -11.67 9.12
N PRO A 180 -23.67 -11.23 9.37
CA PRO A 180 -22.91 -11.78 10.47
C PRO A 180 -23.60 -11.35 11.74
N THR A 181 -24.19 -12.32 12.43
CA THR A 181 -24.89 -12.17 13.71
C THR A 181 -24.03 -11.49 14.79
N PHE A 182 -22.73 -11.33 14.52
CA PHE A 182 -21.69 -10.75 15.36
C PHE A 182 -21.75 -9.22 15.47
N LEU A 183 -22.21 -8.49 14.45
CA LEU A 183 -22.34 -7.02 14.52
C LEU A 183 -23.36 -6.54 15.56
N LYS A 184 -24.24 -7.44 16.04
CA LYS A 184 -25.21 -7.13 17.09
C LYS A 184 -24.69 -7.43 18.51
N SER A 185 -23.60 -8.17 18.68
CA SER A 185 -23.13 -8.57 20.03
C SER A 185 -21.86 -7.89 20.51
N GLU A 186 -21.14 -7.13 19.65
CA GLU A 186 -19.93 -6.40 20.07
C GLU A 186 -20.18 -4.92 20.42
N THR A 187 -21.40 -4.40 20.29
CA THR A 187 -21.78 -3.17 21.02
C THR A 187 -21.86 -3.38 22.53
N ASP A 188 -21.94 -4.64 22.98
CA ASP A 188 -21.87 -4.99 24.39
C ASP A 188 -20.46 -5.48 24.74
N SER A 189 -19.67 -4.49 25.18
CA SER A 189 -18.58 -4.63 26.13
C SER A 189 -17.21 -5.10 25.61
N VAL A 190 -16.39 -4.10 25.28
CA VAL A 190 -15.00 -4.10 25.77
C VAL A 190 -15.08 -4.01 27.30
N GLN A 191 -15.45 -5.11 27.97
CA GLN A 191 -15.21 -5.18 29.40
C GLN A 191 -13.70 -5.14 29.55
N ASN A 192 -13.23 -4.14 30.30
CA ASN A 192 -12.01 -4.22 31.09
C ASN A 192 -12.14 -5.45 32.02
N GLY A 193 -12.02 -6.64 31.45
CA GLY A 193 -11.76 -7.87 32.18
C GLY A 193 -10.31 -7.82 32.63
N ASP A 194 -10.10 -8.18 33.89
CA ASP A 194 -8.85 -8.12 34.63
C ASP A 194 -7.60 -8.39 33.79
N LYS A 195 -6.50 -7.70 34.14
CA LYS A 195 -5.12 -7.90 33.66
C LYS A 195 -4.65 -9.34 33.91
N ILE A 196 -5.24 -10.31 33.21
CA ILE A 196 -4.65 -11.60 32.94
C ILE A 196 -3.45 -11.30 32.05
N ASN A 197 -2.38 -12.06 32.27
CA ASN A 197 -1.09 -11.96 31.60
C ASN A 197 -1.22 -12.29 30.09
N GLN A 198 -2.01 -11.49 29.34
CA GLN A 198 -2.28 -11.69 27.92
C GLN A 198 -0.96 -11.66 27.17
N ARG A 199 -0.70 -12.73 26.42
CA ARG A 199 0.54 -12.91 25.67
C ARG A 199 0.56 -11.98 24.46
N TYR A 200 -0.63 -11.61 23.96
CA TYR A 200 -0.85 -10.76 22.81
C TYR A 200 -1.83 -9.63 23.12
N ASN A 201 -1.41 -8.39 22.91
CA ASN A 201 -2.30 -7.22 23.05
C ASN A 201 -2.98 -6.90 21.72
N ARG A 202 -4.17 -7.48 21.53
CA ARG A 202 -4.97 -7.35 20.30
C ARG A 202 -5.31 -5.90 19.96
N GLN A 203 -5.72 -5.12 20.96
CA GLN A 203 -6.08 -3.72 20.77
C GLN A 203 -4.89 -2.91 20.23
N LYS A 204 -3.72 -3.04 20.86
CA LYS A 204 -2.50 -2.37 20.39
C LYS A 204 -2.07 -2.82 18.99
N ALA A 205 -2.23 -4.09 18.65
CA ALA A 205 -1.95 -4.56 17.30
C ALA A 205 -2.81 -3.84 16.26
N VAL A 206 -4.11 -3.68 16.52
CA VAL A 206 -5.03 -2.94 15.63
C VAL A 206 -4.67 -1.45 15.58
N GLU A 207 -4.39 -0.82 16.72
CA GLU A 207 -3.93 0.57 16.79
C GLU A 207 -2.65 0.78 15.99
N TYR A 208 -1.67 -0.12 16.12
CA TYR A 208 -0.44 -0.11 15.34
C TYR A 208 -0.73 -0.22 13.84
N ALA A 209 -1.57 -1.19 13.45
CA ALA A 209 -1.91 -1.43 12.06
C ALA A 209 -2.58 -0.20 11.44
N ASN A 210 -3.46 0.50 12.17
CA ASN A 210 -4.09 1.73 11.71
C ASN A 210 -3.12 2.92 11.68
N LYS A 211 -2.23 3.03 12.66
CA LYS A 211 -1.25 4.12 12.75
C LYS A 211 -0.18 4.06 11.66
N TYR A 212 0.25 2.87 11.26
CA TYR A 212 1.40 2.68 10.38
C TYR A 212 1.07 2.03 9.03
N ALA A 213 -0.17 2.16 8.53
CA ALA A 213 -0.59 1.67 7.21
C ALA A 213 -0.02 2.49 6.02
N GLY A 214 1.18 3.07 6.15
CA GLY A 214 1.92 3.71 5.06
C GLY A 214 1.25 4.97 4.49
N ALA A 215 1.29 5.11 3.17
CA ALA A 215 0.77 6.26 2.43
C ALA A 215 -0.76 6.26 2.23
N ALA A 216 -1.46 5.20 2.66
CA ALA A 216 -2.91 5.06 2.48
C ALA A 216 -3.68 6.14 3.23
N TRP A 217 -4.76 6.64 2.63
CA TRP A 217 -5.66 7.56 3.31
C TRP A 217 -6.20 6.93 4.61
N GLY A 218 -6.35 7.74 5.65
CA GLY A 218 -6.82 7.29 6.97
C GLY A 218 -5.75 6.63 7.84
N ALA A 219 -4.59 6.29 7.27
CA ALA A 219 -3.45 5.84 8.06
C ALA A 219 -2.93 6.99 8.96
N GLY A 220 -2.56 6.65 10.19
CA GLY A 220 -1.98 7.63 11.11
C GLY A 220 -0.56 8.07 10.74
N ASN A 221 0.13 8.67 11.72
CA ASN A 221 1.56 9.00 11.62
C ASN A 221 1.93 9.81 10.36
N ASP A 222 1.07 10.75 9.97
CA ASP A 222 1.21 11.60 8.77
C ASP A 222 1.44 10.81 7.47
N HIS A 223 0.81 9.63 7.37
CA HIS A 223 0.97 8.69 6.27
C HIS A 223 2.44 8.27 6.08
N ARG A 224 3.10 7.88 7.19
CA ARG A 224 4.50 7.42 7.22
C ARG A 224 4.62 6.09 7.96
N TYR A 225 5.60 5.30 7.53
CA TYR A 225 6.01 4.07 8.18
C TYR A 225 6.65 4.31 9.56
N ASN A 226 6.72 3.25 10.36
CA ASN A 226 7.41 3.31 11.64
C ASN A 226 8.93 3.38 11.43
N LYS A 227 9.54 4.49 11.85
CA LYS A 227 10.98 4.75 11.71
C LYS A 227 11.88 3.81 12.52
N LYS A 228 11.33 3.02 13.46
CA LYS A 228 12.06 1.96 14.18
C LYS A 228 12.46 0.80 13.27
N TYR A 229 11.75 0.61 12.16
CA TYR A 229 11.90 -0.52 11.27
C TYR A 229 12.34 -0.06 9.87
N LEU A 230 13.12 -0.89 9.20
CA LEU A 230 13.50 -0.67 7.80
C LEU A 230 12.24 -0.76 6.91
N ASP A 231 12.19 0.13 5.92
CA ASP A 231 11.23 0.06 4.81
C ASP A 231 11.73 -0.97 3.78
N TYR A 232 10.98 -2.06 3.61
CA TYR A 232 11.33 -3.14 2.70
C TYR A 232 10.60 -3.05 1.35
N THR A 233 9.88 -1.96 1.07
CA THR A 233 9.09 -1.81 -0.17
C THR A 233 9.92 -2.13 -1.43
N TYR A 234 11.16 -1.63 -1.51
CA TYR A 234 12.04 -1.85 -2.66
C TYR A 234 12.94 -3.09 -2.56
N LYS A 235 12.93 -3.78 -1.39
CA LYS A 235 13.75 -4.97 -1.13
C LYS A 235 12.93 -6.27 -1.17
N GLY A 236 11.60 -6.16 -1.17
CA GLY A 236 10.69 -7.27 -0.98
C GLY A 236 10.51 -7.62 0.50
N GLY A 237 9.33 -8.13 0.86
CA GLY A 237 9.01 -8.56 2.22
C GLY A 237 8.33 -7.52 3.11
N ASP A 238 7.95 -6.35 2.57
CA ASP A 238 7.39 -5.26 3.36
C ASP A 238 6.05 -5.62 4.03
N CYS A 239 5.20 -6.38 3.34
CA CYS A 239 3.97 -6.92 3.91
C CYS A 239 4.20 -7.79 5.15
N THR A 240 5.26 -8.62 5.12
CA THR A 240 5.60 -9.52 6.23
C THR A 240 6.31 -8.76 7.35
N ASN A 241 7.16 -7.80 6.99
CA ASN A 241 7.80 -6.89 7.93
C ASN A 241 6.74 -6.10 8.72
N PHE A 242 5.73 -5.55 8.05
CA PHE A 242 4.60 -4.88 8.69
C PHE A 242 3.79 -5.81 9.58
N ALA A 243 3.46 -7.01 9.11
CA ALA A 243 2.73 -7.97 9.92
C ALA A 243 3.51 -8.38 11.18
N SER A 244 4.82 -8.56 11.06
CA SER A 244 5.71 -8.84 12.19
C SER A 244 5.75 -7.67 13.19
N GLN A 245 5.81 -6.43 12.70
CA GLN A 245 5.73 -5.24 13.53
C GLN A 245 4.40 -5.16 14.29
N VAL A 246 3.29 -5.36 13.60
CA VAL A 246 1.94 -5.30 14.19
C VAL A 246 1.81 -6.30 15.33
N ILE A 247 2.21 -7.55 15.12
CA ILE A 247 2.04 -8.56 16.17
C ILE A 247 3.14 -8.53 17.25
N GLY A 248 4.30 -7.93 16.94
CA GLY A 248 5.54 -8.08 17.70
C GLY A 248 6.14 -6.82 18.32
N ASP A 249 5.78 -5.62 17.87
CA ASP A 249 6.31 -4.39 18.48
C ASP A 249 5.88 -4.35 19.94
N LYS A 250 6.88 -4.36 20.84
CA LYS A 250 6.68 -4.47 22.29
C LYS A 250 6.01 -3.23 22.89
N SER A 251 6.23 -2.07 22.28
CA SER A 251 5.78 -0.78 22.80
C SER A 251 4.41 -0.38 22.29
N GLU A 252 4.22 -0.52 20.98
CA GLU A 252 3.09 0.03 20.25
C GLU A 252 2.20 -1.04 19.63
N GLY A 253 2.71 -2.24 19.38
CA GLY A 253 1.98 -3.33 18.75
C GLY A 253 1.50 -4.39 19.74
N GLY A 254 1.20 -5.58 19.22
CA GLY A 254 0.67 -6.69 19.99
C GLY A 254 1.64 -7.33 20.98
N GLY A 255 2.92 -6.99 20.93
CA GLY A 255 3.88 -7.33 21.97
C GLY A 255 4.23 -8.81 22.11
N LEU A 256 3.96 -9.65 21.10
CA LEU A 256 4.44 -11.03 21.09
C LEU A 256 5.97 -11.04 21.23
N ARG A 257 6.47 -11.84 22.16
CA ARG A 257 7.91 -11.91 22.45
C ARG A 257 8.68 -12.37 21.20
N MET A 258 9.64 -11.58 20.75
CA MET A 258 10.57 -12.01 19.70
C MET A 258 11.35 -13.27 20.14
N ARG A 259 11.64 -14.17 19.21
CA ARG A 259 12.35 -15.44 19.43
C ARG A 259 13.53 -15.54 18.46
N SER A 260 14.45 -16.49 18.67
CA SER A 260 15.63 -16.66 17.81
C SER A 260 15.30 -16.73 16.30
N GLY A 261 14.23 -17.42 15.92
CA GLY A 261 13.80 -17.51 14.51
C GLY A 261 13.09 -16.26 13.96
N TRP A 262 12.45 -15.46 14.83
CA TRP A 262 11.65 -14.29 14.46
C TRP A 262 11.97 -13.12 15.39
N HIS A 263 12.78 -12.21 14.89
CA HIS A 263 13.28 -11.06 15.64
C HIS A 263 13.63 -9.92 14.70
N TYR A 264 13.77 -8.74 15.28
CA TYR A 264 14.25 -7.54 14.61
C TYR A 264 15.39 -6.93 15.42
N SER A 265 16.49 -6.58 14.75
CA SER A 265 17.63 -5.88 15.34
C SER A 265 17.97 -4.63 14.52
N SER A 266 19.02 -4.67 13.70
CA SER A 266 19.25 -3.69 12.64
C SER A 266 18.43 -4.01 11.38
N GLU A 267 18.04 -5.27 11.23
CA GLU A 267 17.18 -5.79 10.18
C GLU A 267 16.29 -6.92 10.73
N GLY A 268 15.27 -7.31 9.97
CA GLY A 268 14.42 -8.45 10.33
C GLY A 268 15.06 -9.78 9.96
N SER A 269 14.90 -10.78 10.83
CA SER A 269 15.26 -12.17 10.51
C SER A 269 14.48 -12.70 9.31
N GLN A 270 14.86 -13.87 8.77
CA GLN A 270 14.15 -14.47 7.64
C GLN A 270 12.64 -14.64 7.91
N SER A 271 12.26 -15.14 9.09
CA SER A 271 10.84 -15.25 9.45
C SER A 271 10.19 -13.91 9.77
N TRP A 272 10.93 -12.82 9.94
CA TRP A 272 10.36 -11.48 10.12
C TRP A 272 9.96 -10.83 8.79
N VAL A 273 10.68 -11.11 7.70
CA VAL A 273 10.51 -10.42 6.42
C VAL A 273 10.03 -11.31 5.26
N ARG A 274 10.15 -12.64 5.35
CA ARG A 274 9.71 -13.55 4.27
C ARG A 274 8.42 -14.24 4.63
N THR A 275 7.45 -14.17 3.72
CA THR A 275 6.08 -14.65 3.87
C THR A 275 5.98 -16.10 4.36
N ASP A 276 6.57 -17.06 3.65
CA ASP A 276 6.48 -18.48 4.05
C ASP A 276 7.22 -18.78 5.36
N SER A 277 8.36 -18.13 5.58
CA SER A 277 9.12 -18.28 6.82
C SER A 277 8.37 -17.70 8.02
N PHE A 278 7.62 -16.62 7.81
CA PHE A 278 6.74 -16.01 8.81
C PHE A 278 5.52 -16.87 9.10
N LYS A 279 4.78 -17.32 8.07
CA LYS A 279 3.67 -18.28 8.19
C LYS A 279 4.08 -19.48 9.05
N ASN A 280 5.18 -20.13 8.67
CA ASN A 280 5.67 -21.32 9.35
C ASN A 280 6.06 -21.01 10.79
N PHE A 281 6.71 -19.87 11.04
CA PHE A 281 7.05 -19.45 12.40
C PHE A 281 5.80 -19.22 13.26
N VAL A 282 4.82 -18.45 12.78
CA VAL A 282 3.59 -18.13 13.53
C VAL A 282 2.85 -19.40 13.92
N LEU A 283 2.70 -20.34 12.99
CA LEU A 283 2.01 -21.61 13.23
C LEU A 283 2.81 -22.55 14.15
N HIS A 284 4.10 -22.78 13.88
CA HIS A 284 4.90 -23.73 14.69
C HIS A 284 5.26 -23.21 16.09
N SER A 285 5.35 -21.89 16.28
CA SER A 285 5.65 -21.30 17.60
C SER A 285 4.45 -21.33 18.56
N GLY A 286 3.26 -21.67 18.05
CA GLY A 286 1.99 -21.56 18.77
C GLY A 286 1.56 -20.11 19.03
N TYR A 287 2.11 -19.13 18.29
CA TYR A 287 1.60 -17.76 18.31
C TYR A 287 0.28 -17.62 17.56
N GLY A 288 0.10 -18.39 16.48
CA GLY A 288 -1.16 -18.44 15.77
C GLY A 288 -1.63 -19.85 15.46
N LYS A 289 -2.90 -19.96 15.10
CA LYS A 289 -3.56 -21.19 14.69
C LYS A 289 -4.25 -20.98 13.35
N LEU A 290 -4.07 -21.92 12.43
CA LEU A 290 -4.80 -21.94 11.18
C LEU A 290 -6.28 -22.26 11.44
N VAL A 291 -7.16 -21.35 11.02
CA VAL A 291 -8.61 -21.47 11.12
C VAL A 291 -9.18 -22.18 9.89
N ALA A 292 -8.76 -21.74 8.70
CA ALA A 292 -9.11 -22.32 7.41
C ALA A 292 -8.04 -21.94 6.36
N LYS A 293 -7.97 -22.72 5.29
CA LYS A 293 -7.15 -22.45 4.10
C LYS A 293 -7.92 -22.89 2.87
N ASP A 294 -8.57 -21.96 2.19
CA ASP A 294 -9.38 -22.25 1.01
C ASP A 294 -9.51 -21.02 0.09
N TYR A 295 -10.18 -21.18 -1.05
CA TYR A 295 -10.50 -20.09 -1.97
C TYR A 295 -11.55 -19.14 -1.39
N PHE A 296 -11.65 -17.94 -1.97
CA PHE A 296 -12.61 -16.91 -1.55
C PHE A 296 -14.03 -17.46 -1.33
N SER A 297 -14.58 -18.20 -2.29
CA SER A 297 -15.95 -18.73 -2.24
C SER A 297 -16.20 -19.67 -1.06
N ASP A 298 -15.15 -20.31 -0.53
CA ASP A 298 -15.25 -21.30 0.53
C ASP A 298 -15.02 -20.67 1.90
N VAL A 299 -14.06 -19.74 2.02
CA VAL A 299 -13.80 -19.05 3.30
C VAL A 299 -14.96 -18.15 3.73
N ILE A 300 -15.78 -17.68 2.79
CA ILE A 300 -16.99 -16.88 3.09
C ILE A 300 -18.25 -17.74 3.26
N LYS A 301 -18.23 -19.01 2.86
CA LYS A 301 -19.43 -19.84 2.78
C LYS A 301 -19.81 -20.39 4.17
N PRO A 302 -21.09 -20.28 4.57
CA PRO A 302 -21.61 -20.98 5.74
C PRO A 302 -21.34 -22.48 5.71
N THR A 303 -20.89 -23.00 6.83
CA THR A 303 -20.74 -24.43 7.11
C THR A 303 -21.28 -24.73 8.50
N GLU A 304 -21.46 -26.01 8.83
CA GLU A 304 -21.84 -26.41 10.19
C GLU A 304 -20.85 -25.90 11.24
N LYS A 305 -19.54 -25.96 10.93
CA LYS A 305 -18.46 -25.46 11.80
C LYS A 305 -18.41 -23.93 11.87
N TYR A 306 -18.69 -23.26 10.75
CA TYR A 306 -18.63 -21.80 10.63
C TYR A 306 -19.93 -21.28 10.01
N PRO A 307 -21.00 -21.05 10.79
CA PRO A 307 -22.31 -20.65 10.28
C PRO A 307 -22.30 -19.33 9.48
N ASN A 308 -21.35 -18.45 9.75
CA ASN A 308 -21.18 -17.16 9.07
C ASN A 308 -19.97 -17.15 8.10
N GLY A 309 -19.44 -18.33 7.75
CA GLY A 309 -18.19 -18.46 7.01
C GLY A 309 -16.95 -18.41 7.92
N ALA A 310 -15.87 -19.08 7.50
CA ALA A 310 -14.65 -19.16 8.29
C ALA A 310 -14.01 -17.79 8.53
N ILE A 311 -14.11 -16.88 7.56
CA ILE A 311 -13.59 -15.50 7.66
C ILE A 311 -14.20 -14.72 8.83
N ALA A 312 -15.49 -14.95 9.12
CA ALA A 312 -16.19 -14.29 10.21
C ALA A 312 -15.81 -14.80 11.61
N SER A 313 -14.99 -15.86 11.70
CA SER A 313 -14.45 -16.35 12.98
C SER A 313 -13.12 -15.70 13.39
N LEU A 314 -12.53 -14.91 12.49
CA LEU A 314 -11.36 -14.10 12.82
C LEU A 314 -11.75 -12.88 13.67
N LYS A 315 -10.80 -12.40 14.46
CA LYS A 315 -10.91 -11.17 15.27
C LYS A 315 -9.95 -10.11 14.77
N PRO A 316 -10.24 -8.81 14.95
CA PRO A 316 -9.26 -7.75 14.70
C PRO A 316 -7.91 -8.08 15.36
N GLY A 317 -6.80 -7.81 14.69
CA GLY A 317 -5.45 -8.24 15.09
C GLY A 317 -5.06 -9.66 14.63
N ASP A 318 -5.96 -10.41 13.99
CA ASP A 318 -5.61 -11.67 13.32
C ASP A 318 -4.99 -11.43 11.93
N LEU A 319 -4.37 -12.48 11.37
CA LEU A 319 -3.67 -12.42 10.09
C LEU A 319 -4.47 -13.13 8.99
N ILE A 320 -4.40 -12.57 7.78
CA ILE A 320 -4.83 -13.21 6.54
C ILE A 320 -3.61 -13.32 5.63
N ALA A 321 -3.22 -14.54 5.27
CA ALA A 321 -2.19 -14.79 4.27
C ALA A 321 -2.85 -15.12 2.92
N TYR A 322 -2.27 -14.62 1.84
CA TYR A 322 -2.73 -14.85 0.47
C TYR A 322 -1.70 -15.74 -0.23
N GLU A 323 -2.13 -16.93 -0.63
CA GLU A 323 -1.30 -17.94 -1.28
C GLU A 323 -1.63 -18.02 -2.77
N MET A 324 -0.60 -17.90 -3.61
CA MET A 324 -0.67 -18.14 -5.05
C MET A 324 0.39 -19.17 -5.41
N ASN A 325 0.05 -20.09 -6.32
CA ASN A 325 0.96 -21.14 -6.80
C ASN A 325 1.62 -22.02 -5.69
N GLY A 326 1.04 -22.07 -4.49
CA GLY A 326 1.51 -22.88 -3.37
C GLY A 326 2.39 -22.15 -2.35
N ASP A 327 2.79 -20.91 -2.64
CA ASP A 327 3.60 -20.06 -1.77
C ASP A 327 2.76 -18.90 -1.24
N VAL A 328 3.09 -18.39 -0.06
CA VAL A 328 2.41 -17.18 0.44
C VAL A 328 3.03 -15.96 -0.23
N ASP A 329 2.24 -15.21 -0.99
CA ASP A 329 2.67 -13.98 -1.65
C ASP A 329 2.50 -12.75 -0.76
N HIS A 330 1.49 -12.76 0.12
CA HIS A 330 1.15 -11.56 0.89
C HIS A 330 0.55 -11.84 2.27
N PHE A 331 0.65 -10.84 3.15
CA PHE A 331 -0.01 -10.82 4.46
C PHE A 331 -0.81 -9.53 4.62
N SER A 332 -1.96 -9.65 5.29
CA SER A 332 -2.72 -8.51 5.80
C SER A 332 -3.22 -8.76 7.21
N ILE A 333 -3.50 -7.67 7.91
CA ILE A 333 -4.02 -7.68 9.28
C ILE A 333 -5.50 -7.38 9.22
N LEU A 334 -6.33 -8.24 9.79
CA LEU A 334 -7.74 -7.91 10.01
C LEU A 334 -7.81 -6.79 11.04
N VAL A 335 -8.39 -5.64 10.71
CA VAL A 335 -8.47 -4.49 11.64
C VAL A 335 -9.90 -4.18 12.07
N GLY A 336 -10.89 -4.81 11.47
CA GLY A 336 -12.29 -4.60 11.79
C GLY A 336 -13.21 -5.09 10.68
N PHE A 337 -14.46 -4.67 10.79
CA PHE A 337 -15.50 -4.93 9.81
C PHE A 337 -16.20 -3.61 9.46
N ASP A 338 -16.83 -3.55 8.29
CA ASP A 338 -17.74 -2.45 7.98
C ASP A 338 -19.13 -2.69 8.62
N ASP A 339 -20.05 -1.73 8.47
CA ASP A 339 -21.40 -1.79 9.07
C ASP A 339 -22.26 -2.98 8.58
N HIS A 340 -21.85 -3.67 7.51
CA HIS A 340 -22.53 -4.86 6.96
C HIS A 340 -21.71 -6.14 7.21
N GLY A 341 -20.59 -6.03 7.92
CA GLY A 341 -19.77 -7.13 8.38
C GLY A 341 -18.70 -7.57 7.38
N TYR A 342 -18.39 -6.72 6.40
CA TYR A 342 -17.34 -6.97 5.43
C TYR A 342 -15.97 -6.87 6.13
N PRO A 343 -15.11 -7.90 6.07
CA PRO A 343 -13.79 -7.86 6.71
C PRO A 343 -12.87 -6.81 6.08
N LEU A 344 -12.29 -5.96 6.93
CA LEU A 344 -11.41 -4.85 6.51
C LEU A 344 -9.99 -5.08 7.01
N VAL A 345 -9.02 -4.88 6.12
CA VAL A 345 -7.61 -5.19 6.40
C VAL A 345 -6.66 -4.02 6.17
N ASN A 346 -5.53 -4.06 6.86
CA ASN A 346 -4.37 -3.22 6.59
C ASN A 346 -3.17 -4.05 6.12
N SER A 347 -2.40 -3.53 5.17
CA SER A 347 -1.13 -4.12 4.72
C SER A 347 -0.24 -3.12 3.99
N HIS A 348 1.00 -3.53 3.69
CA HIS A 348 2.02 -2.75 2.94
C HIS A 348 2.26 -3.32 1.54
N THR A 349 3.32 -2.88 0.84
CA THR A 349 3.59 -3.06 -0.61
C THR A 349 2.71 -2.16 -1.47
N ALA A 350 1.42 -2.47 -1.50
CA ALA A 350 0.38 -1.47 -1.75
C ALA A 350 -0.13 -1.10 -0.36
N ASP A 351 0.02 0.16 0.05
CA ASP A 351 -0.41 0.53 1.39
C ASP A 351 -1.93 0.47 1.45
N ARG A 352 -2.47 -0.28 2.41
CA ARG A 352 -3.90 -0.52 2.55
C ARG A 352 -4.35 -0.12 3.95
N TYR A 353 -5.40 0.69 4.01
CA TYR A 353 -6.06 1.09 5.25
C TYR A 353 -7.55 0.73 5.17
N ARG A 354 -7.99 -0.18 6.02
CA ARG A 354 -9.36 -0.70 6.12
C ARG A 354 -9.92 -1.15 4.77
N VAL A 355 -9.07 -1.72 3.92
CA VAL A 355 -9.45 -2.19 2.59
C VAL A 355 -10.24 -3.50 2.72
N PRO A 356 -11.33 -3.70 1.97
CA PRO A 356 -12.00 -5.00 1.85
C PRO A 356 -10.99 -6.13 1.56
N PHE A 357 -10.98 -7.16 2.41
CA PHE A 357 -9.88 -8.14 2.47
C PHE A 357 -9.57 -8.88 1.15
N ASP A 358 -10.52 -8.94 0.22
CA ASP A 358 -10.43 -9.64 -1.06
C ASP A 358 -10.15 -8.70 -2.26
N LEU A 359 -10.16 -7.38 -2.07
CA LEU A 359 -9.89 -6.43 -3.14
C LEU A 359 -8.46 -6.63 -3.67
N GLY A 360 -8.28 -6.73 -4.99
CA GLY A 360 -6.97 -7.01 -5.59
C GLY A 360 -6.53 -8.47 -5.56
N TRP A 361 -7.42 -9.39 -5.15
CA TRP A 361 -7.18 -10.84 -5.17
C TRP A 361 -8.10 -11.55 -6.15
N ASP A 362 -7.62 -12.66 -6.71
CA ASP A 362 -8.33 -13.40 -7.74
C ASP A 362 -8.99 -14.68 -7.19
N LYS A 363 -9.75 -15.37 -8.04
CA LYS A 363 -10.41 -16.66 -7.71
C LYS A 363 -9.46 -17.83 -7.49
N ASN A 364 -8.19 -17.70 -7.87
CA ASN A 364 -7.17 -18.73 -7.68
C ASN A 364 -6.34 -18.50 -6.41
N THR A 365 -6.54 -17.35 -5.74
CA THR A 365 -5.91 -17.01 -4.48
C THR A 365 -6.53 -17.84 -3.35
N LYS A 366 -5.68 -18.53 -2.59
CA LYS A 366 -6.09 -19.21 -1.35
C LYS A 366 -5.86 -18.29 -0.16
N TYR A 367 -6.83 -18.25 0.74
CA TYR A 367 -6.83 -17.42 1.93
C TYR A 367 -6.51 -18.30 3.14
N LEU A 368 -5.35 -18.07 3.76
CA LEU A 368 -4.97 -18.70 5.02
C LEU A 368 -5.41 -17.79 6.15
N LEU A 369 -6.46 -18.20 6.85
CA LEU A 369 -7.02 -17.46 7.98
C LEU A 369 -6.29 -17.89 9.25
N ILE A 370 -5.56 -16.98 9.89
CA ILE A 370 -4.70 -17.30 11.03
C ILE A 370 -5.14 -16.48 12.23
N HIS A 371 -5.70 -17.16 13.23
CA HIS A 371 -6.03 -16.57 14.52
C HIS A 371 -4.76 -16.42 15.38
N ILE A 372 -4.53 -15.25 15.95
CA ILE A 372 -3.42 -15.02 16.90
C ILE A 372 -3.92 -15.27 18.32
N ASN A 373 -3.21 -16.13 19.05
CA ASN A 373 -3.58 -16.56 20.41
C ASN A 373 -3.30 -15.45 21.44
N ASP A 374 -4.32 -15.07 22.22
CA ASP A 374 -4.27 -14.05 23.29
C ASP A 374 -3.88 -14.57 24.68
#